data_AF-A0A7G1KE54-F1
#
_entry.id   AF-A0A7G1KE54-F1
#
_cell.length_a   1.000
_cell.length_b   1.000
_cell.length_c   1.000
_cell.angle_alpha   90.00
_cell.angle_beta   90.00
_cell.angle_gamma   90.00
#
_symmetry.space_group_name_H-M   'P 1'
#
loop_
_entity.id
_entity.type
_entity.pdbx_description
1 polymer ?
#
loop_
_entity_poly.entity_id
_entity_poly.type
_entity_poly.pdbx_seq_one_letter_code
_entity_poly.pdbx_strand_id
1 'polypeptide(L)'
;MAFNASSDQIRTFVNSMKEKHQLIITEVNGARAAAERLDGSSFKGGAGAAFQASFARFLEAATKMNDSLLLNAENLEQVKNKFGTVEEEQLGNLQQTGGLLDFKA
;
A
#
# COMPACT_ATOMS: atom_id res chain seq x y z
N MET A 1 2.32 7.49 -22.50
CA MET A 1 1.00 7.54 -21.83
C MET A 1 1.21 8.27 -20.51
N ALA A 2 0.70 9.49 -20.39
CA ALA A 2 0.79 10.26 -19.15
C ALA A 2 -0.10 9.60 -18.08
N PHE A 3 0.42 9.49 -16.86
CA PHE A 3 -0.29 8.91 -15.72
C PHE A 3 -1.39 9.89 -15.27
N ASN A 4 -2.53 9.88 -15.95
CA ASN A 4 -3.64 10.84 -15.80
C ASN A 4 -4.52 10.62 -14.56
N ALA A 5 -4.03 9.96 -13.51
CA ALA A 5 -4.77 9.90 -12.25
C ALA A 5 -4.58 11.23 -11.50
N SER A 6 -5.68 11.94 -11.24
CA SER A 6 -5.61 13.22 -10.52
C SER A 6 -5.00 13.02 -9.13
N SER A 7 -4.27 14.04 -8.65
CA SER A 7 -3.64 14.06 -7.31
C SER A 7 -4.60 13.60 -6.20
N ASP A 8 -5.87 14.00 -6.29
CA ASP A 8 -6.88 13.69 -5.30
C ASP A 8 -7.37 12.25 -5.38
N GLN A 9 -7.44 11.66 -6.58
CA GLN A 9 -7.78 10.25 -6.77
C GLN A 9 -6.71 9.32 -6.18
N ILE A 10 -5.43 9.65 -6.38
CA ILE A 10 -4.31 8.86 -5.81
C ILE A 10 -4.29 9.01 -4.29
N ARG A 11 -4.44 10.23 -3.76
CA ARG A 11 -4.50 10.45 -2.31
C ARG A 11 -5.67 9.71 -1.67
N THR A 12 -6.85 9.74 -2.31
CA THR A 12 -8.03 8.99 -1.85
C THR A 12 -7.78 7.48 -1.87
N PHE A 13 -7.16 6.98 -2.94
CA PHE A 13 -6.78 5.58 -3.05
C PHE A 13 -5.80 5.16 -1.94
N VAL A 14 -4.72 5.92 -1.73
CA VAL A 14 -3.72 5.65 -0.69
C VAL A 14 -4.35 5.67 0.71
N ASN A 15 -5.21 6.66 1.00
CA ASN A 15 -5.93 6.72 2.27
C ASN A 15 -6.85 5.51 2.47
N SER A 16 -7.59 5.10 1.44
CA SER A 16 -8.42 3.90 1.50
C SER A 16 -7.58 2.62 1.70
N MET A 17 -6.40 2.55 1.09
CA MET A 17 -5.47 1.43 1.29
C MET A 17 -4.92 1.40 2.71
N LYS A 18 -4.61 2.56 3.32
CA LYS A 18 -4.22 2.66 4.74
C LYS A 18 -5.32 2.20 5.69
N GLU A 19 -6.57 2.60 5.43
CA GLU A 19 -7.72 2.14 6.22
C GLU A 19 -7.94 0.62 6.11
N LYS A 20 -7.90 0.08 4.90
CA LYS A 20 -8.01 -1.36 4.66
C LYS A 20 -6.85 -2.13 5.30
N HIS A 21 -5.65 -1.57 5.25
CA HIS A 21 -4.47 -2.15 5.90
C HIS A 21 -4.68 -2.28 7.40
N GLN A 22 -5.17 -1.21 8.04
CA GLN A 22 -5.46 -1.22 9.48
C GLN A 22 -6.57 -2.21 9.84
N LEU A 23 -7.61 -2.33 9.02
CA LEU A 23 -8.68 -3.31 9.22
C LEU A 23 -8.14 -4.74 9.16
N ILE A 24 -7.32 -5.06 8.16
CA ILE A 24 -6.72 -6.40 8.01
C ILE A 24 -5.81 -6.73 9.19
N ILE A 25 -5.04 -5.76 9.70
CA ILE A 25 -4.24 -5.95 10.93
C ILE A 25 -5.13 -6.30 12.12
N THR A 26 -6.23 -5.56 12.30
CA THR A 26 -7.19 -5.83 13.38
C THR A 26 -7.77 -7.23 13.28
N GLU A 27 -8.18 -7.67 12.09
CA GLU A 27 -8.69 -9.03 11.84
C GLU A 27 -7.64 -10.10 12.12
N VAL A 28 -6.40 -9.90 11.66
CA VAL A 28 -5.28 -10.82 11.93
C VAL A 28 -5.03 -10.94 13.43
N ASN A 29 -5.02 -9.83 14.17
CA ASN A 29 -4.83 -9.83 15.62
C ASN A 29 -6.00 -10.50 16.35
N GLY A 30 -7.25 -10.24 15.92
CA GLY A 30 -8.44 -10.90 16.43
C GLY A 30 -8.39 -12.42 16.21
N ALA A 31 -7.96 -12.84 15.02
CA ALA A 31 -7.77 -14.25 14.67
C ALA A 31 -6.69 -14.91 15.53
N ARG A 32 -5.55 -14.23 15.79
CA ARG A 32 -4.51 -14.74 16.72
C ARG A 32 -5.07 -14.97 18.12
N ALA A 33 -5.76 -13.97 18.67
CA ALA A 33 -6.35 -14.06 20.00
C ALA A 33 -7.43 -15.16 20.09
N ALA A 34 -8.21 -15.36 19.02
CA ALA A 34 -9.17 -16.46 18.93
C ALA A 34 -8.47 -17.83 18.88
N ALA A 35 -7.38 -17.96 18.12
CA ALA A 35 -6.58 -19.19 18.05
C ALA A 35 -5.94 -19.55 19.39
N GLU A 36 -5.45 -18.57 20.15
CA GLU A 36 -4.95 -18.77 21.52
C GLU A 36 -6.04 -19.28 22.47
N ARG A 37 -7.28 -18.81 22.32
CA ARG A 37 -8.43 -19.30 23.10
C ARG A 37 -8.89 -20.70 22.69
N LEU A 38 -8.68 -21.06 21.41
CA LEU A 38 -8.99 -22.38 20.88
C LEU A 38 -8.03 -23.48 21.38
N ASP A 39 -6.91 -23.12 22.03
CA ASP A 39 -5.98 -24.04 22.70
C ASP A 39 -6.58 -24.76 23.94
N GLY A 40 -7.91 -24.77 24.08
CA GLY A 40 -8.67 -25.58 25.02
C GLY A 40 -8.62 -27.07 24.69
N SER A 41 -9.21 -27.90 25.55
CA SER A 41 -9.17 -29.38 25.51
C SER A 41 -9.46 -30.02 24.14
N SER A 42 -10.20 -29.34 23.26
CA SER A 42 -10.56 -29.79 21.91
C SER A 42 -9.41 -29.76 20.88
N PHE A 43 -8.33 -29.02 21.13
CA PHE A 43 -7.16 -28.90 20.23
C PHE A 43 -5.89 -29.53 20.84
N LYS A 44 -6.02 -30.43 21.81
CA LYS A 44 -4.86 -31.12 22.41
C LYS A 44 -4.37 -32.27 21.53
N GLY A 45 -3.06 -32.29 21.26
CA GLY A 45 -2.36 -33.36 20.50
C GLY A 45 -1.74 -32.88 19.18
N GLY A 46 -1.13 -33.79 18.42
CA GLY A 46 -0.38 -33.46 17.21
C GLY A 46 -1.19 -32.74 16.11
N ALA A 47 -2.50 -33.01 16.01
CA ALA A 47 -3.38 -32.35 15.05
C ALA A 47 -3.64 -30.87 15.42
N GLY A 48 -3.76 -30.55 16.70
CA GLY A 48 -3.94 -29.16 17.14
C GLY A 48 -2.69 -28.32 16.96
N ALA A 49 -1.51 -28.89 17.24
CA ALA A 49 -0.23 -28.24 16.96
C ALA A 49 -0.03 -27.97 15.46
N ALA A 50 -0.40 -28.92 14.60
CA ALA A 50 -0.34 -28.75 13.14
C ALA A 50 -1.31 -27.67 12.63
N PHE A 51 -2.52 -27.61 13.21
CA PHE A 51 -3.50 -26.57 12.91
C PHE A 51 -2.98 -25.19 13.33
N GLN A 52 -2.50 -25.04 14.57
CA GLN A 52 -1.93 -23.79 15.09
C GLN A 52 -0.76 -23.31 14.22
N ALA A 53 0.16 -24.21 13.85
CA ALA A 53 1.30 -23.87 12.99
C ALA A 53 0.86 -23.41 11.59
N SER A 54 -0.12 -24.09 11.00
CA SER A 54 -0.68 -23.73 9.69
C SER A 54 -1.40 -22.39 9.74
N PHE A 55 -2.17 -22.16 10.81
CA PHE A 55 -2.90 -20.92 11.02
C PHE A 55 -1.95 -19.74 11.26
N ALA A 56 -0.90 -19.91 12.06
CA ALA A 56 0.14 -18.90 12.27
C ALA A 56 0.80 -18.49 10.94
N ARG A 57 1.15 -19.47 10.09
CA ARG A 57 1.70 -19.20 8.75
C ARG A 57 0.73 -18.46 7.85
N PHE A 58 -0.55 -18.82 7.88
CA PHE A 58 -1.59 -18.12 7.13
C PHE A 58 -1.68 -16.66 7.56
N LEU A 59 -1.72 -16.39 8.86
CA LEU A 59 -1.78 -15.03 9.39
C LEU A 59 -0.53 -14.22 9.05
N GLU A 60 0.66 -14.84 9.09
CA GLU A 60 1.90 -14.19 8.67
C GLU A 60 1.88 -13.83 7.17
N ALA A 61 1.41 -14.73 6.32
CA ALA A 61 1.25 -14.48 4.89
C ALA A 61 0.24 -13.34 4.62
N ALA A 62 -0.87 -13.30 5.37
CA ALA A 62 -1.86 -12.23 5.29
C ALA A 62 -1.26 -10.87 5.66
N THR A 63 -0.46 -10.79 6.74
CA THR A 63 0.26 -9.56 7.11
C THR A 63 1.21 -9.11 6.01
N LYS A 64 2.06 -10.02 5.49
CA LYS A 64 3.01 -9.69 4.42
C LYS A 64 2.33 -9.20 3.14
N MET A 65 1.21 -9.83 2.77
CA MET A 65 0.42 -9.40 1.62
C MET A 65 -0.15 -7.99 1.84
N ASN A 66 -0.69 -7.74 3.04
CA ASN A 66 -1.23 -6.44 3.42
C ASN A 66 -0.15 -5.33 3.36
N ASP A 67 1.03 -5.59 3.90
CA ASP A 67 2.16 -4.66 3.86
C ASP A 67 2.63 -4.38 2.44
N SER A 68 2.66 -5.40 1.58
CA SER A 68 3.02 -5.24 0.16
C SER A 68 1.99 -4.38 -0.59
N LEU A 69 0.71 -4.53 -0.27
CA LEU A 69 -0.35 -3.71 -0.86
C LEU A 69 -0.25 -2.24 -0.42
N LEU A 70 0.09 -1.98 0.85
CA LEU A 70 0.34 -0.63 1.35
C LEU A 70 1.58 -0.02 0.68
N LEU A 71 2.70 -0.75 0.63
CA LEU A 71 3.92 -0.30 -0.02
C LEU A 71 3.68 0.06 -1.49
N ASN A 72 2.90 -0.75 -2.21
CA ASN A 72 2.54 -0.46 -3.60
C ASN A 72 1.71 0.83 -3.72
N ALA A 73 0.79 1.08 -2.80
CA ALA A 73 0.03 2.32 -2.77
C ALA A 73 0.93 3.54 -2.48
N GLU A 74 1.86 3.44 -1.54
CA GLU A 74 2.82 4.50 -1.23
C GLU A 74 3.79 4.76 -2.40
N ASN A 75 4.22 3.70 -3.09
CA ASN A 75 5.04 3.83 -4.30
C ASN A 75 4.31 4.60 -5.41
N LEU A 76 2.99 4.39 -5.58
CA LEU A 76 2.18 5.16 -6.53
C LEU A 76 2.14 6.65 -6.17
N GLU A 77 2.06 6.99 -4.88
CA GLU A 77 2.13 8.38 -4.40
C GLU A 77 3.51 9.00 -4.69
N GLN A 78 4.59 8.27 -4.40
CA GLN A 78 5.96 8.73 -4.65
C GLN A 78 6.26 8.93 -6.13
N VAL A 79 5.85 7.99 -6.98
CA VAL A 79 5.98 8.08 -8.44
C VAL A 79 5.29 9.35 -8.93
N LYS A 80 4.04 9.60 -8.53
CA LYS A 80 3.33 10.82 -8.92
C LYS A 80 4.00 12.09 -8.41
N ASN A 81 4.48 12.12 -7.17
CA ASN A 81 5.21 13.29 -6.65
C ASN A 81 6.50 13.57 -7.44
N LYS A 82 7.20 12.51 -7.89
CA LYS A 82 8.43 12.62 -8.66
C LYS A 82 8.20 12.99 -10.13
N PHE A 83 7.16 12.47 -10.77
CA PHE A 83 6.87 12.80 -12.17
C PHE A 83 6.09 14.11 -12.32
N GLY A 84 5.21 14.46 -11.38
CA GLY A 84 4.53 15.75 -11.39
C GLY A 84 5.49 16.93 -11.22
N THR A 85 6.49 16.81 -10.35
CA THR A 85 7.54 17.83 -10.19
C THR A 85 8.45 17.94 -11.42
N VAL A 86 8.79 16.81 -12.05
CA VAL A 86 9.60 16.80 -13.28
C VAL A 86 8.82 17.39 -14.47
N GLU A 87 7.52 17.12 -14.60
CA GLU A 87 6.69 17.74 -15.65
C GLU A 87 6.54 19.25 -15.45
N GLU A 88 6.35 19.72 -14.21
CA GLU A 88 6.31 21.15 -13.89
C GLU A 88 7.64 21.85 -14.17
N GLU A 89 8.78 21.26 -13.79
CA GLU A 89 10.11 21.80 -14.11
C GLU A 89 10.37 21.83 -15.63
N GLN A 90 9.98 20.78 -16.36
CA GLN A 90 10.15 20.72 -17.81
C GLN A 90 9.26 21.74 -18.53
N LEU A 91 8.01 21.91 -18.10
CA LEU A 91 7.11 22.94 -18.62
C LEU A 91 7.63 24.35 -18.32
N GLY A 92 8.12 24.61 -17.11
CA GLY A 92 8.74 25.88 -16.75
C GLY A 92 9.97 26.20 -17.61
N ASN A 93 10.83 25.22 -17.83
CA ASN A 93 12.02 25.37 -18.69
C ASN A 93 11.65 25.60 -20.16
N LEU A 94 10.64 24.89 -20.68
CA LEU A 94 10.12 25.08 -22.04
C LEU A 94 9.47 26.46 -22.23
N GLN A 95 8.74 26.96 -21.24
CA GLN A 95 8.18 28.31 -21.27
C GLN A 95 9.28 29.39 -21.25
N GLN A 96 10.33 29.19 -20.45
CA GLN A 96 11.47 30.10 -20.43
C GLN A 96 12.25 30.09 -21.74
N THR A 97 12.49 28.92 -22.34
CA THR A 97 13.17 28.83 -23.64
C THR A 97 12.28 29.34 -24.79
N GLY A 98 10.98 29.06 -24.77
CA GLY A 98 10.02 29.61 -25.73
C GLY A 98 9.94 31.14 -25.66
N GLY A 99 9.91 31.73 -24.47
CA GLY A 99 9.93 33.18 -24.28
C GLY A 99 11.25 33.85 -24.70
N LEU A 100 12.38 33.15 -24.60
CA LEU A 100 13.69 33.63 -25.09
C LEU A 100 13.80 33.60 -26.63
N LEU A 101 13.08 32.70 -27.29
CA LEU A 101 13.04 32.60 -28.75
C LEU A 101 12.10 33.66 -29.36
N ASP A 102 11.02 34.01 -28.67
CA ASP A 102 10.03 35.02 -29.13
C ASP A 102 10.54 36.47 -28.98
N PHE A 103 11.56 36.71 -28.14
CA PHE A 103 12.18 38.04 -27.99
C PHE A 103 13.27 38.35 -29.03
N LYS A 104 13.61 37.40 -29.91
CA LYS A 104 14.67 37.53 -30.92
C LYS A 104 14.19 37.48 -32.37
N ALA A 105 12.88 37.49 -32.62
CA ALA A 105 12.29 37.67 -33.95
C ALA A 105 11.74 39.10 -34.10
#